data_AF-A0A919VA62-F1
#
_entry.id   AF-A0A919VA62-F1
#
_cell.length_a   1.000
_cell.length_b   1.000
_cell.length_c   1.000
_cell.angle_alpha   90.00
_cell.angle_beta   90.00
_cell.angle_gamma   90.00
#
_symmetry.space_group_name_H-M   'P 1'
#
loop_
_entity.id
_entity.type
_entity.pdbx_description
1 polymer ?
#
loop_
_entity_poly.entity_id
_entity_poly.type
_entity_poly.pdbx_seq_one_letter_code
_entity_poly.pdbx_strand_id
1 'polypeptide(L)'
;MLCVADTALPELERRYESYFGQARHGRVTRFDRANVTVVAASALAGLLPGERPAILPAFVAYAVAVRDLSITERLLRDNDVPVVRTGPAEVFVPGAAARGVAIIFRQDG
;
A
#
# COMPACT_ATOMS: atom_id res chain seq x y z
N MET A 1 -1.37 2.59 3.35
CA MET A 1 -2.48 2.06 2.54
C MET A 1 -3.56 1.59 3.49
N LEU A 2 -4.74 2.20 3.39
CA LEU A 2 -5.93 1.86 4.15
C LEU A 2 -6.80 0.92 3.31
N CYS A 3 -7.04 -0.28 3.82
CA CYS A 3 -7.97 -1.24 3.23
C CYS A 3 -9.34 -1.09 3.90
N VAL A 4 -10.39 -1.02 3.10
CA VAL A 4 -11.77 -0.87 3.55
C VAL A 4 -12.70 -1.86 2.89
N ALA A 5 -13.86 -2.11 3.50
CA ALA A 5 -14.92 -2.87 2.86
C ALA A 5 -15.36 -2.17 1.55
N ASP A 6 -15.61 -2.94 0.51
CA ASP A 6 -16.05 -2.45 -0.80
C ASP A 6 -17.25 -1.51 -0.70
N THR A 7 -18.21 -1.86 0.16
CA THR A 7 -19.42 -1.06 0.41
C THR A 7 -19.15 0.28 1.10
N ALA A 8 -18.05 0.40 1.84
CA ALA A 8 -17.68 1.60 2.58
C ALA A 8 -16.80 2.55 1.76
N LEU A 9 -16.24 2.09 0.63
CA LEU A 9 -15.31 2.88 -0.18
C LEU A 9 -15.93 4.21 -0.68
N PRO A 10 -17.14 4.24 -1.29
CA PRO A 10 -17.68 5.49 -1.85
C PRO A 10 -17.95 6.57 -0.79
N GLU A 11 -18.37 6.17 0.41
CA GLU A 11 -18.60 7.11 1.52
C GLU A 11 -17.27 7.65 2.07
N LEU A 12 -16.29 6.76 2.26
CA LEU A 12 -14.98 7.15 2.74
C LEU A 12 -14.31 8.12 1.78
N GLU A 13 -14.37 7.85 0.47
CA GLU A 13 -13.81 8.72 -0.56
C GLU A 13 -14.40 10.13 -0.48
N ARG A 14 -15.73 10.24 -0.49
CA ARG A 14 -16.43 11.53 -0.36
C ARG A 14 -16.03 12.27 0.91
N ARG A 15 -15.97 11.55 2.04
CA ARG A 15 -15.57 12.12 3.33
C ARG A 15 -14.13 12.62 3.31
N TYR A 16 -13.20 11.83 2.78
CA TYR A 16 -11.77 12.18 2.76
C TYR A 16 -11.49 13.27 1.74
N GLU A 17 -12.23 13.35 0.63
CA GLU A 17 -12.13 14.47 -0.31
C GLU A 17 -12.54 15.79 0.35
N SER A 18 -13.51 15.78 1.27
CA SER A 18 -13.86 16.98 2.03
C SER A 18 -12.76 17.43 3.00
N TYR A 19 -11.91 16.51 3.47
CA TYR A 19 -10.82 16.81 4.41
C TYR A 19 -9.51 17.16 3.70
N PHE A 20 -9.17 16.42 2.64
CA PHE A 20 -7.87 16.46 1.99
C PHE A 20 -7.91 17.04 0.58
N GLY A 21 -9.10 17.41 0.08
CA GLY A 21 -9.31 17.86 -1.29
C GLY A 21 -9.39 16.71 -2.29
N GLN A 22 -9.39 17.06 -3.57
CA GLN A 22 -9.61 16.12 -4.68
C GLN A 22 -8.68 14.90 -4.61
N ALA A 23 -9.28 13.71 -4.72
CA ALA A 23 -8.53 12.46 -4.82
C ALA A 23 -8.21 12.11 -6.27
N ARG A 24 -7.16 11.29 -6.45
CA ARG A 24 -6.93 10.59 -7.71
C ARG A 24 -7.57 9.22 -7.63
N HIS A 25 -8.64 9.04 -8.40
CA HIS A 25 -9.40 7.79 -8.50
C HIS A 25 -8.77 6.83 -9.51
N GLY A 26 -8.99 5.53 -9.32
CA GLY A 26 -8.46 4.47 -10.17
C GLY A 26 -8.61 3.11 -9.49
N ARG A 27 -7.65 2.20 -9.71
CA ARG A 27 -7.60 0.90 -8.99
C ARG A 27 -7.44 1.08 -7.47
N VAL A 28 -6.83 2.19 -7.07
CA VAL A 28 -6.76 2.68 -5.70
C VAL A 28 -7.11 4.16 -5.72
N THR A 29 -7.61 4.67 -4.60
CA THR A 29 -7.89 6.09 -4.45
C THR A 29 -6.79 6.74 -3.64
N ARG A 30 -6.15 7.76 -4.20
CA ARG A 30 -4.98 8.42 -3.60
C ARG A 30 -5.30 9.86 -3.22
N PHE A 31 -5.05 10.17 -1.94
CA PHE A 31 -5.16 11.49 -1.35
C PHE A 31 -3.76 12.05 -1.15
N ASP A 32 -3.24 12.77 -2.15
CA ASP A 32 -1.84 13.20 -2.15
C ASP A 32 -1.52 14.17 -1.01
N ARG A 33 -2.44 15.07 -0.65
CA ARG A 33 -2.26 15.99 0.49
C ARG A 33 -2.07 15.28 1.83
N ALA A 34 -2.62 14.07 1.97
CA ALA A 34 -2.54 13.29 3.21
C ALA A 34 -1.53 12.14 3.13
N ASN A 35 -0.93 11.89 1.97
CA ASN A 35 -0.15 10.67 1.68
C ASN A 35 -0.91 9.37 2.02
N VAL A 36 -2.24 9.38 1.88
CA VAL A 36 -3.09 8.21 2.11
C VAL A 36 -3.50 7.60 0.78
N THR A 37 -3.33 6.28 0.67
CA THR A 37 -3.91 5.48 -0.40
C THR A 37 -4.97 4.57 0.20
N VAL A 38 -6.16 4.54 -0.39
CA VAL A 38 -7.29 3.70 0.01
C VAL A 38 -7.53 2.63 -1.05
N VAL A 39 -7.83 1.41 -0.61
CA VAL A 39 -8.15 0.28 -1.48
C VAL A 39 -9.37 -0.48 -0.93
N ALA A 40 -10.22 -0.96 -1.83
CA ALA A 40 -11.28 -1.91 -1.48
C ALA A 40 -10.70 -3.29 -1.14
N ALA A 41 -11.33 -4.00 -0.20
CA ALA A 41 -10.88 -5.32 0.23
C ALA A 41 -10.78 -6.32 -0.94
N SER A 42 -11.72 -6.28 -1.88
CA SER A 42 -11.68 -7.14 -3.09
C SER A 42 -10.46 -6.90 -3.98
N ALA A 43 -9.93 -5.66 -4.01
CA ALA A 43 -8.81 -5.28 -4.86
C ALA A 43 -7.44 -5.51 -4.22
N LEU A 44 -7.38 -5.75 -2.89
CA LEU A 44 -6.13 -5.85 -2.15
C LEU A 44 -5.20 -6.93 -2.70
N ALA A 45 -5.71 -8.13 -2.98
CA ALA A 45 -4.90 -9.26 -3.44
C ALA A 45 -4.23 -9.00 -4.81
N GLY A 46 -4.83 -8.13 -5.64
CA GLY A 46 -4.25 -7.70 -6.92
C GLY A 46 -3.16 -6.63 -6.79
N LEU A 47 -2.98 -6.06 -5.60
CA LEU A 47 -1.94 -5.08 -5.28
C LEU A 47 -0.83 -5.68 -4.43
N LEU A 48 -1.21 -6.40 -3.37
CA LEU A 48 -0.34 -7.01 -2.39
C LEU A 48 -0.73 -8.49 -2.25
N PRO A 49 -0.22 -9.36 -3.14
CA PRO A 49 -0.56 -10.78 -3.12
C PRO A 49 -0.23 -11.42 -1.77
N GLY A 50 -1.20 -12.13 -1.20
CA GLY A 50 -1.06 -12.82 0.10
C GLY A 50 -1.41 -11.97 1.32
N GLU A 51 -1.49 -10.63 1.20
CA GLU A 51 -1.89 -9.77 2.31
C GLU A 51 -3.38 -9.89 2.61
N ARG A 52 -3.73 -9.85 3.89
CA ARG A 52 -5.11 -9.93 4.38
C ARG A 52 -5.30 -8.98 5.56
N PRO A 53 -6.33 -8.12 5.55
CA PRO A 53 -6.64 -7.29 6.71
C PRO A 53 -7.17 -8.18 7.85
N ALA A 54 -6.73 -7.94 9.08
CA ALA A 54 -7.25 -8.66 10.25
C ALA A 54 -8.69 -8.24 10.59
N ILE A 55 -8.98 -6.94 10.48
CA ILE A 55 -10.30 -6.33 10.63
C ILE A 55 -10.39 -5.14 9.68
N LEU A 56 -11.58 -4.84 9.17
CA LEU A 56 -11.80 -3.67 8.32
C LEU A 56 -12.50 -2.56 9.12
N PRO A 57 -12.12 -1.28 8.93
CA PRO A 57 -11.00 -0.82 8.11
C PRO A 57 -9.63 -1.05 8.79
N ALA A 58 -8.56 -1.25 8.01
CA ALA A 58 -7.20 -1.41 8.54
C ALA A 58 -6.10 -0.83 7.64
N PHE A 59 -5.03 -0.34 8.27
CA PHE A 59 -3.79 -0.05 7.57
C PHE A 59 -3.04 -1.35 7.29
N VAL A 60 -3.05 -1.77 6.03
CA VAL A 60 -2.46 -3.05 5.58
C VAL A 60 -1.03 -2.89 5.07
N ALA A 61 -0.62 -1.66 4.74
CA ALA A 61 0.74 -1.39 4.32
C ALA A 61 1.17 0.06 4.58
N TYR A 62 2.48 0.28 4.71
CA TYR A 62 3.12 1.59 4.60
C TYR A 62 3.99 1.66 3.36
N ALA A 63 4.07 2.84 2.75
CA ALA A 63 4.93 3.07 1.59
C ALA A 63 6.13 3.91 2.00
N VAL A 64 7.32 3.48 1.61
CA VAL A 64 8.60 4.14 1.81
C VAL A 64 9.17 4.48 0.44
N ALA A 65 9.40 5.77 0.23
CA ALA A 65 10.14 6.26 -0.92
C ALA A 65 11.63 5.93 -0.77
N VAL A 66 12.23 5.39 -1.82
CA VAL A 66 13.66 5.10 -1.90
C VAL A 66 14.26 5.68 -3.18
N ARG A 67 15.56 6.00 -3.14
CA ARG A 67 16.27 6.56 -4.30
C ARG A 67 16.61 5.50 -5.35
N ASP A 68 16.99 4.32 -4.88
CA ASP A 68 17.36 3.19 -5.74
C ASP A 68 16.72 1.92 -5.20
N LEU A 69 15.75 1.40 -5.96
CA LEU A 69 15.00 0.21 -5.61
C LEU A 69 15.85 -1.05 -5.72
N SER A 70 16.80 -1.09 -6.65
CA SER A 70 17.66 -2.26 -6.87
C SER A 70 18.63 -2.44 -5.69
N ILE A 71 19.22 -1.34 -5.22
CA ILE A 71 20.06 -1.33 -4.02
C ILE A 71 19.23 -1.70 -2.78
N THR A 72 18.03 -1.14 -2.65
CA THR A 72 17.13 -1.43 -1.52
C THR A 72 16.74 -2.90 -1.49
N GLU A 73 16.31 -3.46 -2.62
CA GLU A 73 15.93 -4.86 -2.75
C GLU A 73 17.09 -5.80 -2.45
N ARG A 74 18.30 -5.47 -2.94
CA ARG A 74 19.51 -6.23 -2.61
C ARG A 74 19.79 -6.20 -1.10
N LEU A 75 19.75 -5.03 -0.47
CA LEU A 75 19.98 -4.91 0.97
C LEU A 75 18.99 -5.74 1.79
N LEU A 76 17.71 -5.73 1.40
CA LEU A 76 16.67 -6.54 2.06
C LEU A 76 16.99 -8.04 1.94
N ARG A 77 17.32 -8.51 0.73
CA ARG A 77 17.67 -9.92 0.50
C ARG A 77 18.95 -10.35 1.22
N ASP A 78 19.98 -9.50 1.21
CA ASP A 78 21.25 -9.75 1.89
C ASP A 78 21.08 -9.83 3.42
N ASN A 79 19.94 -9.38 3.97
CA ASN A 79 19.54 -9.49 5.37
C ASN A 79 18.40 -10.50 5.60
N ASP A 80 18.19 -11.43 4.68
CA ASP A 80 17.17 -12.48 4.74
C ASP A 80 15.72 -11.96 4.89
N VAL A 81 15.47 -10.72 4.46
CA VAL A 81 14.12 -10.16 4.46
C VAL A 81 13.40 -10.61 3.18
N PRO A 82 12.24 -11.28 3.27
CA PRO A 82 11.50 -11.71 2.10
C PRO A 82 10.94 -10.50 1.34
N VAL A 83 11.10 -10.50 0.02
CA VAL A 83 10.66 -9.43 -0.86
C VAL A 83 9.82 -10.01 -2.00
N VAL A 84 8.67 -9.40 -2.24
CA VAL A 84 7.79 -9.70 -3.37
C VAL A 84 7.80 -8.49 -4.32
N ARG A 85 8.01 -8.74 -5.60
CA ARG A 85 7.98 -7.69 -6.63
C ARG A 85 6.56 -7.54 -7.17
N THR A 86 6.03 -6.31 -7.11
CA THR A 86 4.67 -5.96 -7.58
C THR A 86 4.70 -5.09 -8.84
N GLY A 87 5.88 -4.59 -9.23
CA GLY A 87 6.09 -3.88 -10.48
C GLY A 87 7.55 -3.54 -10.74
N PRO A 88 7.86 -2.87 -11.87
CA PRO A 88 9.23 -2.49 -12.21
C PRO A 88 9.85 -1.48 -11.22
N ALA A 89 9.03 -0.61 -10.62
CA ALA A 89 9.45 0.41 -9.66
C ALA A 89 8.89 0.19 -8.24
N GLU A 90 8.44 -1.03 -7.94
CA GLU A 90 7.84 -1.34 -6.65
C GLU A 90 8.16 -2.77 -6.19
N VAL A 91 8.60 -2.90 -4.94
CA VAL A 91 8.66 -4.17 -4.21
C VAL A 91 8.00 -3.99 -2.85
N PHE A 92 7.61 -5.08 -2.20
CA PHE A 92 7.17 -5.01 -0.81
C PHE A 92 7.67 -6.18 0.02
N VAL A 93 7.80 -5.93 1.32
CA VAL A 93 8.02 -6.95 2.35
C VAL A 93 6.65 -7.35 2.89
N PRO A 94 6.28 -8.65 2.85
CA PRO A 94 4.99 -9.11 3.35
C PRO A 94 4.76 -8.79 4.83
N GLY A 95 3.51 -8.52 5.21
CA GLY A 95 3.14 -8.23 6.59
C GLY A 95 3.52 -9.34 7.56
N ALA A 96 3.47 -10.60 7.13
CA ALA A 96 3.92 -11.75 7.93
C ALA A 96 5.40 -11.65 8.35
N ALA A 97 6.25 -11.02 7.53
CA ALA A 97 7.66 -10.76 7.82
C ALA A 97 7.89 -9.39 8.48
N ALA A 98 6.91 -8.48 8.40
CA ALA A 98 6.96 -7.11 8.90
C ALA A 98 5.97 -6.85 10.05
N ARG A 99 5.80 -7.83 10.95
CA ARG A 99 4.99 -7.70 12.20
C ARG A 99 3.52 -7.32 11.98
N GLY A 100 2.93 -7.77 10.87
CA GLY A 100 1.51 -7.65 10.57
C GLY A 100 1.11 -6.53 9.61
N VAL A 101 2.07 -5.72 9.14
CA VAL A 101 1.81 -4.65 8.16
C VAL A 101 2.86 -4.69 7.06
N ALA A 102 2.45 -4.78 5.80
CA ALA A 102 3.38 -4.82 4.68
C ALA A 102 4.15 -3.50 4.52
N ILE A 103 5.40 -3.57 4.07
CA ILE A 103 6.22 -2.39 3.77
C ILE A 103 6.51 -2.34 2.28
N ILE A 104 5.92 -1.37 1.60
CA ILE A 104 6.11 -1.14 0.17
C ILE A 104 7.29 -0.18 -0.01
N PHE A 105 8.27 -0.57 -0.81
CA PHE A 105 9.35 0.28 -1.26
C PHE A 105 9.09 0.71 -2.69
N ARG A 106 9.10 2.02 -2.93
CA ARG A 106 8.88 2.63 -4.26
C ARG A 106 10.06 3.50 -4.59
N GLN A 107 10.55 3.39 -5.83
CA GLN A 107 11.53 4.35 -6.30
C GLN A 107 10.82 5.67 -6.59
N ASP A 108 11.30 6.76 -6.00
CA ASP A 108 10.92 8.09 -6.47
C ASP A 108 11.59 8.32 -7.83
N GLY A 109 10.77 8.68 -8.82
CA GLY A 109 11.21 8.99 -10.18
C GLY A 109 11.74 10.41 -10.32
#